data_AF-A0A535KPW2-F1
#
_entry.id   AF-A0A535KPW2-F1
#
_cell.length_a   1.000
_cell.length_b   1.000
_cell.length_c   1.000
_cell.angle_alpha   90.00
_cell.angle_beta   90.00
_cell.angle_gamma   90.00
#
_symmetry.space_group_name_H-M   'P 1'
#
loop_
_entity.id
_entity.type
_entity.pdbx_description
1 polymer ?
#
loop_
_entity_poly.entity_id
_entity_poly.type
_entity_poly.pdbx_seq_one_letter_code
_entity_poly.pdbx_strand_id
1 'polypeptide(L)'
;MGITTTSLTHLHASLFDSVRRIRAEALDLLETTDQIITILNDTSLKENDAQMRKERALMIGNKIISEHGPQVQKYFEVINALLAQHPELNVQSGEDVSSDITIMHDEWEKALWNWPDATQGNPPSNQELLFQLGEVKESIYTLGVRAQILTFPDLVNQRLQDMHTGEQLDFFHEFSDEFYKPEFLKVAWQYLREHPHRINGFMTENGIIYRASSLVPRFLSSILVAGIVGSGFLLIWLASVLNYFPLPAVDVLFRGYIALMAGGLVHTFVDVWKQYQTKPDHATNMLGNWVLWVHVKQVTIVSGILTLWAGFVILIAIQQIGDAGAAFFAGYSIDSFIGLFLVRFTDTTSQSVGRWGSQSAPKSTRQQVTDVLAQSAKSSSLAH
;
A
#
# COMPACT_ATOMS: atom_id res chain seq x y z
N MET A 1 7.69 5.03 -34.25
CA MET A 1 8.79 4.56 -33.39
C MET A 1 8.15 4.06 -32.11
N GLY A 2 8.38 2.81 -31.70
CA GLY A 2 7.76 2.26 -30.49
C GLY A 2 8.42 2.86 -29.24
N ILE A 3 7.62 3.41 -28.33
CA ILE A 3 8.08 3.86 -27.02
C ILE A 3 8.48 2.61 -26.22
N THR A 4 9.71 2.59 -25.69
CA THR A 4 10.16 1.50 -24.84
C THR A 4 9.49 1.60 -23.47
N THR A 5 9.31 0.46 -22.78
CA THR A 5 8.72 0.41 -21.44
C THR A 5 9.45 1.34 -20.45
N THR A 6 10.78 1.43 -20.54
CA THR A 6 11.61 2.33 -19.72
C THR A 6 11.29 3.81 -19.96
N SER A 7 11.00 4.21 -21.20
CA SER A 7 10.63 5.59 -21.52
C SER A 7 9.27 5.94 -20.91
N LEU A 8 8.31 5.01 -20.92
CA LEU A 8 6.99 5.24 -20.34
C LEU A 8 7.07 5.41 -18.82
N THR A 9 7.83 4.58 -18.10
CA THR A 9 7.99 4.71 -16.64
C THR A 9 8.56 6.08 -16.25
N HIS A 10 9.51 6.62 -17.01
CA HIS A 10 10.07 7.95 -16.74
C HIS A 10 9.04 9.07 -16.97
N LEU A 11 8.23 8.97 -18.03
CA LEU A 11 7.15 9.93 -18.30
C LEU A 11 6.10 9.93 -17.20
N HIS A 12 5.70 8.74 -16.71
CA HIS A 12 4.80 8.59 -15.57
C HIS A 12 5.38 9.24 -14.30
N ALA A 13 6.65 8.97 -14.00
CA ALA A 13 7.30 9.56 -12.83
C ALA A 13 7.32 11.10 -12.93
N SER A 14 7.59 11.66 -14.11
CA SER A 14 7.56 13.11 -14.33
C SER A 14 6.16 13.73 -14.20
N LEU A 15 5.14 13.05 -14.72
CA LEU A 15 3.74 13.47 -14.60
C LEU A 15 3.34 13.54 -13.11
N PHE A 16 3.57 12.46 -12.37
CA PHE A 16 3.17 12.39 -10.96
C PHE A 16 4.06 13.22 -10.03
N ASP A 17 5.33 13.47 -10.37
CA ASP A 17 6.14 14.46 -9.65
C ASP A 17 5.51 15.86 -9.74
N SER A 18 5.04 16.24 -10.93
CA SER A 18 4.35 17.53 -11.13
C SER A 18 3.05 17.61 -10.31
N VAL A 19 2.25 16.53 -10.29
CA VAL A 19 1.04 16.44 -9.44
C VAL A 19 1.37 16.55 -7.95
N ARG A 20 2.43 15.88 -7.47
CA ARG A 20 2.89 15.99 -6.07
C ARG A 20 3.33 17.41 -5.72
N ARG A 21 4.01 18.10 -6.63
CA ARG A 21 4.42 19.50 -6.43
C ARG A 21 3.21 20.42 -6.34
N ILE A 22 2.24 20.31 -7.25
CA ILE A 22 0.99 21.08 -7.20
C ILE A 22 0.29 20.87 -5.84
N ARG A 23 0.20 19.61 -5.37
CA ARG A 23 -0.36 19.31 -4.04
C ARG A 23 0.40 20.00 -2.91
N ALA A 24 1.74 19.98 -2.94
CA ALA A 24 2.55 20.61 -1.91
C ALA A 24 2.29 22.13 -1.86
N GLU A 25 2.31 22.81 -3.01
CA GLU A 25 2.01 24.25 -3.08
C GLU A 25 0.59 24.58 -2.62
N ALA A 26 -0.38 23.73 -2.97
CA ALA A 26 -1.77 23.89 -2.54
C ALA A 26 -1.92 23.74 -1.01
N LEU A 27 -1.20 22.79 -0.38
CA LEU A 27 -1.24 22.59 1.06
C LEU A 27 -0.68 23.79 1.86
N ASP A 28 0.34 24.48 1.34
CA ASP A 28 0.87 25.69 1.97
C ASP A 28 -0.19 26.81 2.01
N LEU A 29 -0.97 26.94 0.93
CA LEU A 29 -2.10 27.88 0.88
C LEU A 29 -3.25 27.45 1.81
N LEU A 30 -3.51 26.14 1.93
CA LEU A 30 -4.53 25.60 2.84
C LEU A 30 -4.21 25.92 4.30
N GLU A 31 -2.96 25.71 4.72
CA GLU A 31 -2.52 26.00 6.09
C GLU A 31 -2.73 27.49 6.41
N THR A 32 -2.35 28.37 5.49
CA THR A 32 -2.55 29.82 5.64
C THR A 32 -4.03 30.19 5.72
N THR A 33 -4.87 29.57 4.89
CA THR A 33 -6.33 29.76 4.90
C THR A 33 -6.93 29.35 6.24
N ASP A 34 -6.54 28.19 6.78
CA ASP A 34 -7.00 27.68 8.08
C ASP A 34 -6.57 28.59 9.24
N GLN A 35 -5.35 29.15 9.18
CA GLN A 35 -4.89 30.13 10.16
C GLN A 35 -5.75 31.41 10.14
N ILE A 36 -6.09 31.93 8.95
CA ILE A 36 -6.95 33.14 8.84
C ILE A 36 -8.35 32.85 9.38
N ILE A 37 -8.98 31.73 8.98
CA ILE A 37 -10.31 31.35 9.46
C ILE A 37 -10.32 31.21 10.98
N THR A 38 -9.26 30.63 11.57
CA THR A 38 -9.13 30.51 13.02
C THR A 38 -9.07 31.87 13.70
N ILE A 39 -8.28 32.82 13.16
CA ILE A 39 -8.18 34.19 13.70
C ILE A 39 -9.53 34.91 13.62
N LEU A 40 -10.28 34.74 12.51
CA LEU A 40 -11.57 35.41 12.31
C LEU A 40 -12.67 34.89 13.25
N ASN A 41 -12.59 33.62 13.65
CA ASN A 41 -13.53 33.02 14.59
C ASN A 41 -13.17 33.26 16.07
N ASP A 42 -11.97 33.77 16.36
CA ASP A 42 -11.52 34.03 17.72
C ASP A 42 -12.07 35.36 18.25
N THR A 43 -13.23 35.28 18.91
CA THR A 43 -13.90 36.43 19.54
C THR A 43 -13.21 36.95 20.79
N SER A 44 -12.16 36.27 21.28
CA SER A 44 -11.42 36.68 22.48
C SER A 44 -10.36 37.75 22.20
N LEU A 45 -10.00 37.96 20.93
CA LEU A 45 -9.00 38.94 20.52
C LEU A 45 -9.55 40.37 20.61
N LYS A 46 -8.70 41.30 21.05
CA LYS A 46 -8.99 42.73 20.92
C LYS A 46 -9.11 43.08 19.44
N GLU A 47 -10.06 43.94 19.09
CA GLU A 47 -10.37 44.31 17.71
C GLU A 47 -9.13 44.75 16.90
N ASN A 48 -8.25 45.57 17.49
CA ASN A 48 -6.99 45.98 16.86
C ASN A 48 -6.01 44.82 16.62
N ASP A 49 -5.92 43.87 17.56
CA ASP A 49 -5.04 42.71 17.44
C ASP A 49 -5.58 41.73 16.38
N ALA A 50 -6.89 41.54 16.33
CA ALA A 50 -7.57 40.75 15.31
C ALA A 50 -7.37 41.34 13.92
N GLN A 51 -7.53 42.66 13.76
CA GLN A 51 -7.32 43.36 12.50
C GLN A 51 -5.86 43.24 12.01
N MET A 52 -4.88 43.46 12.88
CA MET A 52 -3.45 43.33 12.53
C MET A 52 -3.09 41.90 12.12
N ARG A 53 -3.59 40.89 12.86
CA ARG A 53 -3.36 39.48 12.52
C ARG A 53 -4.02 39.09 11.20
N LYS A 54 -5.23 39.58 10.94
CA LYS A 54 -5.94 39.40 9.67
C LYS A 54 -5.15 39.97 8.49
N GLU A 55 -4.73 41.24 8.58
CA GLU A 55 -3.94 41.90 7.53
C GLU A 55 -2.61 41.17 7.26
N ARG A 56 -1.93 40.75 8.34
CA ARG A 56 -0.68 39.98 8.21
C ARG A 56 -0.91 38.64 7.52
N ALA A 57 -1.97 37.91 7.87
CA ALA A 57 -2.24 36.61 7.30
C ALA A 57 -2.72 36.71 5.83
N LEU A 58 -3.51 37.73 5.49
CA LEU A 58 -3.84 38.07 4.09
C LEU A 58 -2.59 38.43 3.28
N MET A 59 -1.67 39.21 3.85
CA MET A 59 -0.39 39.54 3.22
C MET A 59 0.45 38.28 2.96
N ILE A 60 0.49 37.34 3.91
CA ILE A 60 1.18 36.06 3.74
C ILE A 60 0.55 35.24 2.61
N GLY A 61 -0.78 35.10 2.58
CA GLY A 61 -1.43 34.33 1.53
C GLY A 61 -1.33 34.99 0.14
N ASN A 62 -1.41 36.32 0.05
CA ASN A 62 -1.10 37.06 -1.18
C ASN A 62 0.34 36.80 -1.66
N LYS A 63 1.29 36.75 -0.72
CA LYS A 63 2.69 36.41 -1.02
C LYS A 63 2.79 34.99 -1.57
N ILE A 64 2.18 34.00 -0.90
CA ILE A 64 2.14 32.60 -1.36
C ILE A 64 1.55 32.52 -2.77
N ILE A 65 0.40 33.14 -3.03
CA ILE A 65 -0.21 33.14 -4.37
C ILE A 65 0.71 33.77 -5.42
N SER A 66 1.33 34.92 -5.10
CA SER A 66 2.22 35.61 -6.03
C SER A 66 3.50 34.82 -6.35
N GLU A 67 4.04 34.09 -5.36
CA GLU A 67 5.29 33.34 -5.50
C GLU A 67 5.07 31.92 -6.03
N HIS A 68 3.98 31.26 -5.63
CA HIS A 68 3.70 29.84 -5.90
C HIS A 68 2.73 29.67 -7.07
N GLY A 69 1.81 30.62 -7.31
CA GLY A 69 0.84 30.55 -8.40
C GLY A 69 1.46 30.35 -9.78
N PRO A 70 2.49 31.13 -10.18
CA PRO A 70 3.21 30.89 -11.43
C PRO A 70 3.88 29.51 -11.51
N GLN A 71 4.29 28.94 -10.37
CA GLN A 71 4.91 27.62 -10.32
C GLN A 71 3.86 26.51 -10.52
N VAL A 72 2.71 26.62 -9.85
CA VAL A 72 1.58 25.71 -10.03
C VAL A 72 1.13 25.70 -11.50
N GLN A 73 0.98 26.89 -12.10
CA GLN A 73 0.63 27.01 -13.51
C GLN A 73 1.64 26.31 -14.42
N LYS A 74 2.94 26.51 -14.17
CA LYS A 74 4.01 25.83 -14.90
C LYS A 74 3.93 24.31 -14.78
N TYR A 75 3.57 23.78 -13.61
CA TYR A 75 3.38 22.33 -13.45
C TYR A 75 2.18 21.81 -14.24
N PHE A 76 1.06 22.53 -14.27
CA PHE A 76 -0.07 22.18 -15.13
C PHE A 76 0.29 22.22 -16.62
N GLU A 77 1.06 23.22 -17.06
CA GLU A 77 1.56 23.30 -18.44
C GLU A 77 2.44 22.09 -18.79
N VAL A 78 3.33 21.67 -17.89
CA VAL A 78 4.16 20.47 -18.06
C VAL A 78 3.29 19.22 -18.18
N ILE A 79 2.30 19.07 -17.29
CA ILE A 79 1.36 17.93 -17.33
C ILE A 79 0.59 17.91 -18.66
N ASN A 80 0.02 19.03 -19.07
CA ASN A 80 -0.75 19.14 -20.31
C ASN A 80 0.12 18.87 -21.55
N ALA A 81 1.36 19.37 -21.55
CA ALA A 81 2.32 19.07 -22.61
C ALA A 81 2.66 17.57 -22.68
N LEU A 82 2.85 16.92 -21.52
CA LEU A 82 3.10 15.48 -21.44
C LEU A 82 1.91 14.68 -21.95
N LEU A 83 0.68 14.98 -21.50
CA LEU A 83 -0.54 14.30 -21.92
C LEU A 83 -0.82 14.49 -23.42
N ALA A 84 -0.55 15.68 -23.96
CA ALA A 84 -0.72 15.96 -25.39
C ALA A 84 0.31 15.23 -26.27
N GLN A 85 1.55 15.13 -25.82
CA GLN A 85 2.63 14.42 -26.53
C GLN A 85 2.51 12.90 -26.40
N HIS A 86 1.95 12.43 -25.27
CA HIS A 86 1.86 11.02 -24.91
C HIS A 86 0.44 10.67 -24.42
N PRO A 87 -0.55 10.56 -25.34
CA PRO A 87 -1.93 10.24 -24.98
C PRO A 87 -2.10 8.89 -24.24
N GLU A 88 -1.14 7.97 -24.39
CA GLU A 88 -1.07 6.71 -23.66
C GLU A 88 -0.96 6.89 -22.13
N LEU A 89 -0.43 8.03 -21.66
CA LEU A 89 -0.42 8.39 -20.24
C LEU A 89 -1.84 8.63 -19.72
N ASN A 90 -2.75 9.07 -20.60
CA ASN A 90 -4.11 9.41 -20.22
C ASN A 90 -4.99 8.17 -20.01
N VAL A 91 -4.82 7.14 -20.85
CA VAL A 91 -5.69 5.94 -20.90
C VAL A 91 -5.14 4.81 -20.02
N GLN A 92 -4.17 5.11 -19.14
CA GLN A 92 -3.64 4.07 -18.27
C GLN A 92 -4.78 3.50 -17.45
N SER A 93 -4.93 2.18 -17.47
CA SER A 93 -5.84 1.48 -16.57
C SER A 93 -7.35 1.67 -16.82
N GLY A 94 -7.73 2.34 -17.91
CA GLY A 94 -9.13 2.70 -18.19
C GLY A 94 -9.60 3.94 -17.43
N GLU A 95 -8.69 4.65 -16.76
CA GLU A 95 -8.95 5.95 -16.15
C GLU A 95 -8.78 7.08 -17.17
N ASP A 96 -9.37 8.24 -16.90
CA ASP A 96 -9.13 9.47 -17.63
C ASP A 96 -8.37 10.44 -16.72
N VAL A 97 -7.04 10.29 -16.68
CA VAL A 97 -6.15 11.12 -15.85
C VAL A 97 -6.36 12.61 -16.16
N SER A 98 -6.63 12.94 -17.42
CA SER A 98 -6.91 14.30 -17.88
C SER A 98 -8.14 14.89 -17.21
N SER A 99 -9.16 14.08 -16.88
CA SER A 99 -10.33 14.57 -16.16
C SER A 99 -9.97 15.02 -14.74
N ASP A 100 -9.23 14.20 -13.99
CA ASP A 100 -8.79 14.58 -12.64
C ASP A 100 -7.82 15.78 -12.67
N ILE A 101 -6.93 15.86 -13.67
CA ILE A 101 -6.06 17.04 -13.86
C ILE A 101 -6.87 18.30 -14.17
N THR A 102 -7.92 18.19 -14.99
CA THR A 102 -8.81 19.33 -15.29
C THR A 102 -9.52 19.80 -14.03
N ILE A 103 -10.07 18.87 -13.24
CA ILE A 103 -10.70 19.19 -11.95
C ILE A 103 -9.69 19.89 -11.03
N MET A 104 -8.46 19.38 -10.91
CA MET A 104 -7.42 20.01 -10.11
C MET A 104 -7.12 21.45 -10.57
N HIS A 105 -7.04 21.67 -11.88
CA HIS A 105 -6.79 23.00 -12.45
C HIS A 105 -7.96 23.95 -12.18
N ASP A 106 -9.20 23.51 -12.39
CA ASP A 106 -10.40 24.31 -12.16
C ASP A 106 -10.55 24.70 -10.67
N GLU A 107 -10.25 23.77 -9.75
CA GLU A 107 -10.25 24.07 -8.32
C GLU A 107 -9.12 25.02 -7.92
N TRP A 108 -7.95 24.94 -8.56
CA TRP A 108 -6.88 25.91 -8.35
C TRP A 108 -7.31 27.32 -8.78
N GLU A 109 -7.86 27.45 -9.99
CA GLU A 109 -8.35 28.73 -10.51
C GLU A 109 -9.50 29.29 -9.65
N LYS A 110 -10.42 28.43 -9.19
CA LYS A 110 -11.49 28.82 -8.27
C LYS A 110 -10.93 29.34 -6.93
N ALA A 111 -9.90 28.71 -6.40
CA ALA A 111 -9.23 29.18 -5.19
C ALA A 111 -8.54 30.54 -5.40
N LEU A 112 -7.89 30.75 -6.54
CA LEU A 112 -7.28 32.05 -6.88
C LEU A 112 -8.33 33.15 -7.07
N TRP A 113 -9.43 32.85 -7.75
CA TRP A 113 -10.52 33.79 -8.00
C TRP A 113 -11.21 34.24 -6.72
N ASN A 114 -11.43 33.31 -5.78
CA ASN A 114 -12.07 33.58 -4.50
C ASN A 114 -11.09 34.10 -3.44
N TRP A 115 -9.81 34.25 -3.76
CA TRP A 115 -8.85 34.76 -2.80
C TRP A 115 -9.13 36.24 -2.47
N PRO A 116 -9.20 36.63 -1.18
CA PRO A 116 -9.57 37.98 -0.80
C PRO A 116 -8.51 39.01 -1.22
N ASP A 117 -8.89 39.95 -2.08
CA ASP A 117 -8.01 41.05 -2.51
C ASP A 117 -7.92 42.13 -1.42
N ALA A 118 -6.78 42.16 -0.74
CA ALA A 118 -6.49 43.15 0.31
C ALA A 118 -6.22 44.57 -0.24
N THR A 119 -6.13 44.75 -1.56
CA THR A 119 -5.83 46.04 -2.18
C THR A 119 -7.07 46.88 -2.51
N GLN A 120 -8.27 46.30 -2.40
CA GLN A 120 -9.51 47.03 -2.64
C GLN A 120 -9.76 48.04 -1.52
N GLY A 121 -10.08 49.29 -1.90
CA GLY A 121 -10.26 50.42 -0.96
C GLY A 121 -11.38 50.26 0.07
N ASN A 122 -12.21 49.21 -0.05
CA ASN A 122 -13.18 48.79 0.95
C ASN A 122 -12.88 47.34 1.36
N PRO A 123 -12.27 47.09 2.54
CA PRO A 123 -11.94 45.74 2.96
C PRO A 123 -13.23 44.92 3.18
N PRO A 124 -13.24 43.62 2.81
CA PRO A 124 -14.39 42.76 3.02
C PRO A 124 -14.75 42.68 4.51
N SER A 125 -16.05 42.56 4.79
CA SER A 125 -16.53 42.28 6.14
C SER A 125 -15.99 40.93 6.63
N ASN A 126 -15.93 40.70 7.94
CA ASN A 126 -15.45 39.42 8.47
C ASN A 126 -16.31 38.24 7.98
N GLN A 127 -17.62 38.44 7.78
CA GLN A 127 -18.51 37.39 7.25
C GLN A 127 -18.23 37.08 5.78
N GLU A 128 -18.04 38.12 4.96
CA GLU A 128 -17.66 37.97 3.55
C GLU A 128 -16.31 37.26 3.42
N LEU A 129 -15.35 37.65 4.26
CA LEU A 129 -14.03 37.06 4.28
C LEU A 129 -14.07 35.57 4.70
N LEU A 130 -14.87 35.24 5.72
CA LEU A 130 -15.08 33.84 6.13
C LEU A 130 -15.71 33.01 5.01
N PHE A 131 -16.66 33.56 4.27
CA PHE A 131 -17.29 32.89 3.13
C PHE A 131 -16.26 32.63 2.01
N GLN A 132 -15.53 33.66 1.59
CA GLN A 132 -14.49 33.56 0.55
C GLN A 132 -13.41 32.54 0.93
N LEU A 133 -12.88 32.61 2.15
CA LEU A 133 -11.87 31.66 2.63
C LEU A 133 -12.43 30.24 2.79
N GLY A 134 -13.72 30.10 3.07
CA GLY A 134 -14.41 28.82 3.06
C GLY A 134 -14.38 28.17 1.67
N GLU A 135 -14.70 28.93 0.63
CA GLU A 135 -14.62 28.48 -0.77
C GLU A 135 -13.18 28.15 -1.19
N VAL A 136 -12.21 29.01 -0.86
CA VAL A 136 -10.78 28.75 -1.11
C VAL A 136 -10.35 27.44 -0.45
N LYS A 137 -10.70 27.27 0.83
CA LYS A 137 -10.39 26.06 1.60
C LYS A 137 -10.97 24.82 0.93
N GLU A 138 -12.23 24.84 0.53
CA GLU A 138 -12.90 23.70 -0.11
C GLU A 138 -12.25 23.36 -1.46
N SER A 139 -11.90 24.36 -2.27
CA SER A 139 -11.26 24.16 -3.56
C SER A 139 -9.85 23.59 -3.44
N ILE A 140 -8.99 24.20 -2.62
CA ILE A 140 -7.64 23.71 -2.37
C ILE A 140 -7.65 22.30 -1.78
N TYR A 141 -8.61 22.03 -0.90
CA TYR A 141 -8.81 20.71 -0.33
C TYR A 141 -9.23 19.67 -1.38
N THR A 142 -10.17 20.00 -2.26
CA THR A 142 -10.61 19.11 -3.35
C THR A 142 -9.46 18.80 -4.31
N LEU A 143 -8.69 19.82 -4.70
CA LEU A 143 -7.46 19.67 -5.47
C LEU A 143 -6.48 18.72 -4.78
N GLY A 144 -6.20 18.95 -3.49
CA GLY A 144 -5.26 18.15 -2.72
C GLY A 144 -5.64 16.67 -2.65
N VAL A 145 -6.94 16.39 -2.54
CA VAL A 145 -7.50 15.03 -2.55
C VAL A 145 -7.31 14.37 -3.91
N ARG A 146 -7.65 15.06 -5.00
CA ARG A 146 -7.48 14.54 -6.37
C ARG A 146 -6.02 14.24 -6.67
N ALA A 147 -5.14 15.18 -6.36
CA ALA A 147 -3.70 15.00 -6.52
C ALA A 147 -3.16 13.84 -5.69
N GLN A 148 -3.65 13.68 -4.46
CA GLN A 148 -3.25 12.58 -3.60
C GLN A 148 -3.73 11.23 -4.13
N ILE A 149 -4.98 11.12 -4.56
CA ILE A 149 -5.55 9.90 -5.14
C ILE A 149 -4.74 9.45 -6.37
N LEU A 150 -4.47 10.38 -7.30
CA LEU A 150 -3.69 10.10 -8.51
C LEU A 150 -2.27 9.60 -8.21
N THR A 151 -1.64 10.13 -7.18
CA THR A 151 -0.24 9.82 -6.82
C THR A 151 -0.13 8.69 -5.80
N PHE A 152 -1.24 8.22 -5.26
CA PHE A 152 -1.28 7.22 -4.20
C PHE A 152 -0.78 5.84 -4.60
N PRO A 153 -1.12 5.30 -5.79
CA PRO A 153 -0.61 4.00 -6.22
C PRO A 153 0.92 3.92 -6.21
N ASP A 154 1.59 4.99 -6.63
CA ASP A 154 3.06 5.09 -6.61
C ASP A 154 3.61 5.04 -5.19
N LEU A 155 2.98 5.75 -4.25
CA LEU A 155 3.37 5.75 -2.85
C LEU A 155 3.24 4.33 -2.25
N VAL A 156 2.13 3.64 -2.54
CA VAL A 156 1.95 2.23 -2.16
C VAL A 156 3.02 1.35 -2.78
N ASN A 157 3.31 1.53 -4.06
CA ASN A 157 4.36 0.79 -4.76
C ASN A 157 5.75 1.00 -4.17
N GLN A 158 6.05 2.21 -3.72
CA GLN A 158 7.30 2.52 -3.05
C GLN A 158 7.41 1.71 -1.74
N ARG A 159 6.36 1.69 -0.90
CA ARG A 159 6.34 0.87 0.32
C ARG A 159 6.46 -0.62 0.02
N LEU A 160 5.73 -1.09 -0.99
CA LEU A 160 5.78 -2.48 -1.44
C LEU A 160 7.16 -2.88 -1.99
N GLN A 161 7.93 -1.96 -2.56
CA GLN A 161 9.24 -2.25 -3.13
C GLN A 161 10.24 -2.72 -2.07
N ASP A 162 10.14 -2.20 -0.85
CA ASP A 162 11.01 -2.55 0.27
C ASP A 162 10.61 -3.86 0.98
N MET A 163 9.46 -4.42 0.61
CA MET A 163 8.92 -5.66 1.19
C MET A 163 9.31 -6.91 0.40
N HIS A 164 9.43 -8.03 1.10
CA HIS A 164 9.59 -9.34 0.46
C HIS A 164 8.27 -9.81 -0.16
N THR A 165 8.37 -10.63 -1.21
CA THR A 165 7.18 -11.24 -1.83
C THR A 165 6.43 -12.09 -0.79
N GLY A 166 5.12 -11.85 -0.66
CA GLY A 166 4.26 -12.54 0.32
C GLY A 166 4.06 -11.79 1.64
N GLU A 167 4.84 -10.76 1.93
CA GLU A 167 4.65 -9.91 3.11
C GLU A 167 3.34 -9.10 3.01
N GLN A 168 2.78 -8.76 4.17
CA GLN A 168 1.52 -8.06 4.34
C GLN A 168 1.76 -6.61 4.74
N LEU A 169 1.09 -5.69 4.04
CA LEU A 169 0.99 -4.29 4.40
C LEU A 169 -0.45 -4.03 4.85
N ASP A 170 -0.63 -3.56 6.09
CA ASP A 170 -1.91 -3.04 6.56
C ASP A 170 -2.06 -1.59 6.08
N PHE A 171 -2.91 -1.39 5.08
CA PHE A 171 -3.09 -0.10 4.42
C PHE A 171 -3.58 0.98 5.37
N PHE A 172 -4.56 0.66 6.22
CA PHE A 172 -5.18 1.67 7.08
C PHE A 172 -4.24 2.07 8.21
N HIS A 173 -3.37 1.15 8.64
CA HIS A 173 -2.36 1.44 9.63
C HIS A 173 -1.16 2.21 9.03
N GLU A 174 -0.58 1.72 7.94
CA GLU A 174 0.64 2.28 7.35
C GLU A 174 0.45 3.71 6.84
N PHE A 175 -0.71 4.01 6.26
CA PHE A 175 -0.99 5.31 5.64
C PHE A 175 -1.90 6.22 6.48
N SER A 176 -2.09 5.93 7.77
CA SER A 176 -2.99 6.73 8.63
C SER A 176 -2.59 8.21 8.72
N ASP A 177 -1.29 8.48 8.62
CA ASP A 177 -0.71 9.82 8.81
C ASP A 177 -0.45 10.56 7.49
N GLU A 178 -0.72 9.92 6.35
CA GLU A 178 -0.38 10.44 5.01
C GLU A 178 -1.47 11.38 4.45
N PHE A 179 -2.66 11.35 5.03
CA PHE A 179 -3.80 12.19 4.64
C PHE A 179 -4.03 13.32 5.65
N TYR A 180 -4.38 14.50 5.13
CA TYR A 180 -4.77 15.64 5.96
C TYR A 180 -6.01 15.31 6.83
N LYS A 181 -6.94 14.50 6.30
CA LYS A 181 -8.09 13.98 7.04
C LYS A 181 -8.21 12.46 6.93
N PRO A 182 -8.50 11.74 8.03
CA PRO A 182 -8.61 10.28 8.03
C PRO A 182 -9.69 9.71 7.11
N GLU A 183 -10.77 10.46 6.83
CA GLU A 183 -11.85 10.01 5.96
C GLU A 183 -11.40 9.64 4.54
N PHE A 184 -10.32 10.27 4.05
CA PHE A 184 -9.81 10.01 2.70
C PHE A 184 -9.05 8.71 2.54
N LEU A 185 -8.58 8.16 3.65
CA LEU A 185 -7.93 6.86 3.60
C LEU A 185 -8.88 5.81 3.01
N LYS A 186 -10.18 5.92 3.30
CA LYS A 186 -11.21 5.07 2.68
C LYS A 186 -11.41 5.36 1.19
N VAL A 187 -11.34 6.62 0.77
CA VAL A 187 -11.47 7.02 -0.64
C VAL A 187 -10.28 6.53 -1.45
N ALA A 188 -9.05 6.70 -0.93
CA ALA A 188 -7.85 6.18 -1.56
C ALA A 188 -7.86 4.65 -1.62
N TRP A 189 -8.28 3.98 -0.55
CA TRP A 189 -8.49 2.53 -0.55
C TRP A 189 -9.48 2.09 -1.64
N GLN A 190 -10.63 2.76 -1.73
CA GLN A 190 -11.64 2.49 -2.75
C GLN A 190 -11.07 2.67 -4.16
N TYR A 191 -10.36 3.76 -4.39
CA TYR A 191 -9.71 4.04 -5.66
C TYR A 191 -8.70 2.94 -6.04
N LEU A 192 -7.87 2.47 -5.10
CA LEU A 192 -6.96 1.36 -5.38
C LEU A 192 -7.70 0.05 -5.70
N ARG A 193 -8.86 -0.21 -5.07
CA ARG A 193 -9.68 -1.40 -5.37
C ARG A 193 -10.28 -1.35 -6.76
N GLU A 194 -10.63 -0.16 -7.23
CA GLU A 194 -11.11 0.07 -8.60
C GLU A 194 -9.96 -0.08 -9.62
N HIS A 195 -8.71 0.16 -9.18
CA HIS A 195 -7.52 0.17 -10.03
C HIS A 195 -6.40 -0.77 -9.52
N PRO A 196 -6.68 -2.07 -9.28
CA PRO A 196 -5.80 -2.97 -8.53
C PRO A 196 -4.48 -3.30 -9.25
N HIS A 197 -4.41 -3.05 -10.55
CA HIS A 197 -3.24 -3.30 -11.37
C HIS A 197 -2.24 -2.14 -11.38
N ARG A 198 -2.59 -0.99 -10.77
CA ARG A 198 -1.65 0.12 -10.56
C ARG A 198 -0.70 -0.14 -9.40
N ILE A 199 -0.98 -1.13 -8.57
CA ILE A 199 -0.10 -1.56 -7.50
C ILE A 199 0.58 -2.89 -7.81
N ASN A 200 1.83 -3.04 -7.35
CA ASN A 200 2.62 -4.25 -7.45
C ASN A 200 2.31 -5.21 -6.30
N GLY A 201 1.02 -5.44 -6.07
CA GLY A 201 0.52 -6.23 -4.94
C GLY A 201 -0.84 -6.86 -5.21
N PHE A 202 -1.28 -7.67 -4.25
CA PHE A 202 -2.60 -8.28 -4.22
C PHE A 202 -3.40 -7.68 -3.06
N MET A 203 -4.50 -7.01 -3.37
CA MET A 203 -5.35 -6.37 -2.38
C MET A 203 -6.39 -7.34 -1.83
N THR A 204 -6.70 -7.19 -0.56
CA THR A 204 -7.83 -7.86 0.11
C THR A 204 -8.81 -6.82 0.59
N GLU A 205 -10.09 -7.14 0.72
CA GLU A 205 -11.11 -6.14 1.08
C GLU A 205 -10.90 -5.44 2.44
N ASN A 206 -10.17 -6.08 3.36
CA ASN A 206 -9.94 -5.59 4.71
C ASN A 206 -8.79 -4.57 4.81
N GLY A 207 -8.27 -4.06 3.69
CA GLY A 207 -7.13 -3.14 3.71
C GLY A 207 -5.77 -3.82 3.75
N ILE A 208 -5.68 -5.16 3.63
CA ILE A 208 -4.37 -5.82 3.54
C ILE A 208 -3.92 -5.87 2.08
N ILE A 209 -2.68 -5.47 1.83
CA ILE A 209 -2.01 -5.60 0.54
C ILE A 209 -0.85 -6.58 0.70
N TYR A 210 -0.84 -7.63 -0.11
CA TYR A 210 0.28 -8.55 -0.17
C TYR A 210 1.25 -8.14 -1.28
N ARG A 211 2.54 -8.10 -0.98
CA ARG A 211 3.56 -7.84 -1.99
C ARG A 211 3.63 -8.98 -3.01
N ALA A 212 3.50 -8.65 -4.30
CA ALA A 212 3.69 -9.57 -5.41
C ALA A 212 4.89 -9.12 -6.24
N SER A 213 5.80 -10.02 -6.63
CA SER A 213 6.96 -9.65 -7.45
C SER A 213 6.52 -9.08 -8.81
N SER A 214 7.17 -7.98 -9.21
CA SER A 214 7.03 -7.41 -10.55
C SER A 214 7.99 -8.04 -11.57
N LEU A 215 9.04 -8.73 -11.09
CA LEU A 215 10.14 -9.24 -11.92
C LEU A 215 9.92 -10.68 -12.37
N VAL A 216 9.33 -11.51 -11.52
CA VAL A 216 9.10 -12.92 -11.83
C VAL A 216 7.70 -13.07 -12.41
N PRO A 217 7.56 -13.62 -13.63
CA PRO A 217 6.24 -13.91 -14.17
C PRO A 217 5.46 -14.78 -13.19
N ARG A 218 4.26 -14.34 -12.81
CA ARG A 218 3.45 -15.00 -11.76
C ARG A 218 3.24 -16.49 -12.03
N PHE A 219 3.15 -16.89 -13.31
CA PHE A 219 2.99 -18.29 -13.71
C PHE A 219 4.22 -19.16 -13.42
N LEU A 220 5.41 -18.57 -13.35
CA LEU A 220 6.66 -19.30 -13.09
C LEU A 220 6.66 -19.86 -11.67
N SER A 221 6.01 -19.18 -10.71
CA SER A 221 5.82 -19.70 -9.35
C SER A 221 5.00 -20.98 -9.36
N SER A 222 3.93 -21.06 -10.16
CA SER A 222 3.15 -22.28 -10.31
C SER A 222 3.97 -23.41 -10.95
N ILE A 223 4.79 -23.09 -11.96
CA ILE A 223 5.71 -24.06 -12.57
C ILE A 223 6.75 -24.56 -11.56
N LEU A 224 7.31 -23.67 -10.73
CA LEU A 224 8.27 -24.03 -9.70
C LEU A 224 7.64 -24.94 -8.65
N VAL A 225 6.44 -24.62 -8.17
CA VAL A 225 5.69 -25.47 -7.24
C VAL A 225 5.43 -26.85 -7.85
N ALA A 226 4.92 -26.90 -9.09
CA ALA A 226 4.69 -28.16 -9.79
C ALA A 226 5.99 -28.95 -10.02
N GLY A 227 7.08 -28.25 -10.34
CA GLY A 227 8.42 -28.82 -10.52
C GLY A 227 8.96 -29.44 -9.23
N ILE A 228 8.78 -28.77 -8.09
CA ILE A 228 9.15 -29.32 -6.78
C ILE A 228 8.32 -30.57 -6.50
N VAL A 229 7.00 -30.55 -6.65
CA VAL A 229 6.15 -31.74 -6.49
C VAL A 229 6.60 -32.89 -7.41
N GLY A 230 6.90 -32.58 -8.67
CA GLY A 230 7.40 -33.55 -9.66
C GLY A 230 8.78 -34.12 -9.32
N SER A 231 9.67 -33.31 -8.75
CA SER A 231 11.00 -33.77 -8.34
C SER A 231 10.95 -34.83 -7.23
N GLY A 232 9.90 -34.86 -6.41
CA GLY A 232 9.66 -35.94 -5.45
C GLY A 232 9.42 -37.29 -6.12
N PHE A 233 8.65 -37.32 -7.21
CA PHE A 233 8.48 -38.53 -8.02
C PHE A 233 9.81 -39.00 -8.62
N LEU A 234 10.61 -38.06 -9.13
CA LEU A 234 11.92 -38.37 -9.70
C LEU A 234 12.88 -38.95 -8.66
N LEU A 235 12.88 -38.40 -7.44
CA LEU A 235 13.69 -38.90 -6.32
C LEU A 235 13.28 -40.32 -5.90
N ILE A 236 11.98 -40.60 -5.81
CA ILE A 236 11.47 -41.96 -5.53
C ILE A 236 11.96 -42.93 -6.60
N TRP A 237 11.76 -42.58 -7.87
CA TRP A 237 12.19 -43.41 -9.00
C TRP A 237 13.71 -43.67 -8.95
N LEU A 238 14.51 -42.63 -8.77
CA LEU A 238 15.96 -42.72 -8.72
C LEU A 238 16.43 -43.60 -7.54
N ALA A 239 15.85 -43.41 -6.35
CA ALA A 239 16.17 -44.22 -5.17
C ALA A 239 15.84 -45.70 -5.38
N SER A 240 14.71 -46.01 -6.04
CA SER A 240 14.33 -47.38 -6.39
C SER A 240 15.26 -48.02 -7.41
N VAL A 241 15.72 -47.28 -8.42
CA VAL A 241 16.66 -47.80 -9.44
C VAL A 241 18.05 -48.04 -8.86
N LEU A 242 18.53 -47.14 -7.99
CA LEU A 242 19.86 -47.23 -7.40
C LEU A 242 19.98 -48.34 -6.35
N ASN A 243 18.86 -48.72 -5.72
CA ASN A 243 18.78 -49.84 -4.77
C ASN A 243 19.83 -49.80 -3.63
N TYR A 244 20.24 -48.61 -3.20
CA TYR A 244 21.21 -48.45 -2.12
C TYR A 244 20.66 -48.80 -0.73
N PHE A 245 19.34 -48.80 -0.57
CA PHE A 245 18.65 -49.05 0.70
C PHE A 245 17.52 -50.06 0.50
N PRO A 246 17.18 -50.87 1.52
CA PRO A 246 16.03 -51.76 1.48
C PRO A 246 14.73 -50.93 1.56
N LEU A 247 14.31 -50.39 0.42
CA LEU A 247 13.09 -49.61 0.29
C LEU A 247 11.89 -50.52 -0.05
N PRO A 248 10.67 -50.11 0.32
CA PRO A 248 9.45 -50.71 -0.20
C PRO A 248 9.43 -50.72 -1.74
N ALA A 249 8.58 -51.58 -2.31
CA ALA A 249 8.38 -51.63 -3.75
C ALA A 249 7.96 -50.25 -4.30
N VAL A 250 8.44 -49.91 -5.50
CA VAL A 250 8.31 -48.57 -6.08
C VAL A 250 6.84 -48.13 -6.23
N ASP A 251 5.95 -49.07 -6.52
CA ASP A 251 4.50 -48.84 -6.60
C ASP A 251 3.91 -48.43 -5.25
N VAL A 252 4.38 -49.05 -4.16
CA VAL A 252 4.00 -48.71 -2.78
C VAL A 252 4.47 -47.29 -2.44
N LEU A 253 5.71 -46.94 -2.78
CA LEU A 253 6.26 -45.60 -2.56
C LEU A 253 5.48 -44.52 -3.32
N PHE A 254 5.18 -44.76 -4.61
CA PHE A 254 4.39 -43.81 -5.40
C PHE A 254 2.97 -43.65 -4.87
N ARG A 255 2.29 -44.74 -4.51
CA ARG A 255 0.95 -44.68 -3.94
C ARG A 255 0.94 -43.91 -2.62
N GLY A 256 1.91 -44.16 -1.74
CA GLY A 256 2.08 -43.43 -0.49
C GLY A 256 2.35 -41.94 -0.72
N TYR A 257 3.21 -41.60 -1.69
CA TYR A 257 3.52 -40.22 -2.05
C TYR A 257 2.29 -39.47 -2.59
N ILE A 258 1.56 -40.09 -3.52
CA ILE A 258 0.31 -39.52 -4.06
C ILE A 258 -0.71 -39.31 -2.93
N ALA A 259 -0.89 -40.31 -2.05
CA ALA A 259 -1.81 -40.21 -0.93
C ALA A 259 -1.44 -39.06 0.03
N LEU A 260 -0.15 -38.93 0.37
CA LEU A 260 0.37 -37.87 1.21
C LEU A 260 0.15 -36.48 0.59
N MET A 261 0.50 -36.31 -0.69
CA MET A 261 0.31 -35.04 -1.41
C MET A 261 -1.17 -34.69 -1.55
N ALA A 262 -2.03 -35.69 -1.80
CA ALA A 262 -3.47 -35.50 -1.82
C ALA A 262 -4.01 -35.06 -0.45
N GLY A 263 -3.50 -35.63 0.64
CA GLY A 263 -3.84 -35.21 2.00
C GLY A 263 -3.51 -33.74 2.25
N GLY A 264 -2.28 -33.31 1.92
CA GLY A 264 -1.86 -31.92 2.06
C GLY A 264 -2.64 -30.95 1.17
N LEU A 265 -2.99 -31.38 -0.05
CA LEU A 265 -3.82 -30.59 -0.96
C LEU A 265 -5.24 -30.41 -0.40
N VAL A 266 -5.88 -31.48 0.09
CA VAL A 266 -7.20 -31.42 0.73
C VAL A 266 -7.18 -30.49 1.93
N HIS A 267 -6.14 -30.54 2.75
CA HIS A 267 -5.96 -29.62 3.87
C HIS A 267 -5.95 -28.15 3.40
N THR A 268 -5.13 -27.85 2.39
CA THR A 268 -5.04 -26.50 1.81
C THR A 268 -6.39 -26.01 1.30
N PHE A 269 -7.15 -26.88 0.61
CA PHE A 269 -8.51 -26.55 0.15
C PHE A 269 -9.48 -26.28 1.31
N VAL A 270 -9.44 -27.11 2.36
CA VAL A 270 -10.28 -26.93 3.54
C VAL A 270 -9.99 -25.60 4.22
N ASP A 271 -8.72 -25.20 4.31
CA ASP A 271 -8.35 -23.94 4.93
C ASP A 271 -8.71 -22.72 4.09
N VAL A 272 -8.55 -22.79 2.76
CA VAL A 272 -9.09 -21.79 1.84
C VAL A 272 -10.62 -21.71 1.97
N TRP A 273 -11.31 -22.85 2.12
CA TRP A 273 -12.75 -22.90 2.31
C TRP A 273 -13.20 -22.30 3.65
N LYS A 274 -12.50 -22.57 4.75
CA LYS A 274 -12.75 -21.91 6.05
C LYS A 274 -12.52 -20.40 5.96
N GLN A 275 -11.49 -19.97 5.23
CA GLN A 275 -11.25 -18.56 4.95
C GLN A 275 -12.40 -17.97 4.13
N TYR A 276 -12.93 -18.68 3.14
CA TYR A 276 -14.14 -18.27 2.41
C TYR A 276 -15.35 -18.13 3.33
N GLN A 277 -15.58 -19.05 4.26
CA GLN A 277 -16.72 -18.95 5.18
C GLN A 277 -16.63 -17.76 6.13
N THR A 278 -15.41 -17.39 6.55
CA THR A 278 -15.20 -16.29 7.50
C THR A 278 -15.01 -14.94 6.83
N LYS A 279 -14.51 -14.92 5.59
CA LYS A 279 -14.20 -13.73 4.78
C LYS A 279 -14.46 -14.05 3.28
N PRO A 280 -15.74 -14.09 2.85
CA PRO A 280 -16.14 -14.57 1.52
C PRO A 280 -15.41 -13.87 0.39
N ASP A 281 -15.24 -12.55 0.54
CA ASP A 281 -14.70 -11.70 -0.50
C ASP A 281 -13.17 -11.81 -0.64
N HIS A 282 -12.49 -12.28 0.40
CA HIS A 282 -11.07 -12.59 0.31
C HIS A 282 -10.85 -13.81 -0.59
N ALA A 283 -11.70 -14.83 -0.45
CA ALA A 283 -11.53 -16.10 -1.14
C ALA A 283 -12.11 -16.11 -2.57
N THR A 284 -13.11 -15.29 -2.90
CA THR A 284 -13.51 -15.04 -4.31
C THR A 284 -12.37 -14.43 -5.12
N ASN A 285 -11.66 -13.44 -4.56
CA ASN A 285 -10.50 -12.83 -5.17
C ASN A 285 -9.31 -13.81 -5.31
N MET A 286 -9.15 -14.77 -4.39
CA MET A 286 -8.15 -15.84 -4.51
C MET A 286 -8.45 -16.80 -5.67
N LEU A 287 -9.71 -17.23 -5.81
CA LEU A 287 -10.11 -18.16 -6.88
C LEU A 287 -10.06 -17.49 -8.25
N GLY A 288 -10.45 -16.20 -8.33
CA GLY A 288 -10.38 -15.40 -9.56
C GLY A 288 -8.96 -15.14 -10.05
N ASN A 289 -7.95 -15.20 -9.16
CA ASN A 289 -6.55 -14.96 -9.50
C ASN A 289 -5.59 -15.96 -8.84
N TRP A 290 -5.88 -17.26 -9.01
CA TRP A 290 -5.13 -18.36 -8.40
C TRP A 290 -3.62 -18.29 -8.62
N VAL A 291 -3.19 -17.89 -9.83
CA VAL A 291 -1.76 -17.77 -10.18
C VAL A 291 -1.07 -16.71 -9.33
N LEU A 292 -1.73 -15.55 -9.12
CA LEU A 292 -1.20 -14.50 -8.25
C LEU A 292 -1.16 -14.96 -6.78
N TRP A 293 -2.18 -15.69 -6.33
CA TRP A 293 -2.21 -16.22 -4.98
C TRP A 293 -1.07 -17.21 -4.72
N VAL A 294 -0.85 -18.17 -5.63
CA VAL A 294 0.29 -19.11 -5.55
C VAL A 294 1.62 -18.36 -5.55
N HIS A 295 1.74 -17.32 -6.38
CA HIS A 295 2.94 -16.49 -6.42
C HIS A 295 3.20 -15.79 -5.07
N VAL A 296 2.19 -15.14 -4.50
CA VAL A 296 2.28 -14.48 -3.20
C VAL A 296 2.59 -15.47 -2.07
N LYS A 297 2.04 -16.68 -2.12
CA LYS A 297 2.23 -17.73 -1.10
C LYS A 297 3.33 -18.73 -1.42
N GLN A 298 4.18 -18.45 -2.42
CA GLN A 298 5.16 -19.42 -2.93
C GLN A 298 6.04 -19.99 -1.82
N VAL A 299 6.61 -19.14 -0.95
CA VAL A 299 7.50 -19.59 0.12
C VAL A 299 6.78 -20.53 1.09
N THR A 300 5.57 -20.15 1.53
CA THR A 300 4.75 -20.98 2.41
C THR A 300 4.42 -22.32 1.76
N ILE A 301 3.97 -22.32 0.50
CA ILE A 301 3.63 -23.54 -0.24
C ILE A 301 4.85 -24.46 -0.37
N VAL A 302 6.01 -23.91 -0.76
CA VAL A 302 7.26 -24.68 -0.90
C VAL A 302 7.67 -25.27 0.45
N SER A 303 7.62 -24.50 1.54
CA SER A 303 7.94 -25.00 2.88
C SER A 303 6.99 -26.12 3.33
N GLY A 304 5.70 -26.01 2.98
CA GLY A 304 4.70 -27.06 3.22
C GLY A 304 5.04 -28.34 2.47
N ILE A 305 5.40 -28.25 1.18
CA ILE A 305 5.81 -29.42 0.37
C ILE A 305 7.06 -30.08 0.93
N LEU A 306 8.08 -29.31 1.31
CA LEU A 306 9.30 -29.84 1.92
C LEU A 306 9.01 -30.57 3.24
N THR A 307 8.04 -30.07 4.01
CA THR A 307 7.63 -30.74 5.25
C THR A 307 6.83 -32.01 4.98
N LEU A 308 5.96 -32.00 3.95
CA LEU A 308 5.33 -33.24 3.47
C LEU A 308 6.40 -34.27 3.13
N TRP A 309 7.48 -33.89 2.45
CA TRP A 309 8.59 -34.81 2.14
C TRP A 309 9.29 -35.35 3.40
N ALA A 310 9.49 -34.52 4.42
CA ALA A 310 10.01 -35.01 5.70
C ALA A 310 9.07 -36.05 6.32
N GLY A 311 7.75 -35.80 6.29
CA GLY A 311 6.73 -36.76 6.72
C GLY A 311 6.75 -38.06 5.91
N PHE A 312 6.94 -37.97 4.59
CA PHE A 312 7.11 -39.11 3.70
C PHE A 312 8.29 -39.98 4.12
N VAL A 313 9.45 -39.37 4.36
CA VAL A 313 10.67 -40.08 4.80
C VAL A 313 10.45 -40.77 6.15
N ILE A 314 9.77 -40.10 7.09
CA ILE A 314 9.42 -40.69 8.39
C ILE A 314 8.51 -41.91 8.19
N LEU A 315 7.48 -41.82 7.36
CA LEU A 315 6.56 -42.93 7.06
C LEU A 315 7.27 -44.14 6.43
N ILE A 316 8.28 -43.90 5.58
CA ILE A 316 9.15 -44.97 5.06
C ILE A 316 9.94 -45.62 6.21
N ALA A 317 10.57 -44.81 7.05
CA ALA A 317 11.42 -45.28 8.14
C ALA A 317 10.66 -46.16 9.16
N ILE A 318 9.40 -45.80 9.44
CA ILE A 318 8.52 -46.58 10.34
C ILE A 318 7.69 -47.65 9.61
N GLN A 319 7.94 -47.87 8.31
CA GLN A 319 7.28 -48.87 7.48
C GLN A 319 5.74 -48.71 7.36
N GLN A 320 5.23 -47.50 7.54
CA GLN A 320 3.79 -47.19 7.44
C GLN A 320 3.40 -46.65 6.06
N ILE A 321 4.35 -46.42 5.15
CA ILE A 321 4.06 -45.80 3.85
C ILE A 321 3.15 -46.66 2.93
N GLY A 322 3.04 -47.96 3.19
CA GLY A 322 2.16 -48.85 2.44
C GLY A 322 0.67 -48.69 2.76
N ASP A 323 0.34 -48.09 3.91
CA ASP A 323 -1.02 -47.70 4.22
C ASP A 323 -1.30 -46.31 3.63
N ALA A 324 -1.97 -46.30 2.48
CA ALA A 324 -2.37 -45.07 1.80
C ALA A 324 -3.28 -44.18 2.68
N GLY A 325 -4.06 -44.77 3.59
CA GLY A 325 -4.86 -44.01 4.55
C GLY A 325 -3.97 -43.28 5.55
N ALA A 326 -3.01 -43.99 6.16
CA ALA A 326 -2.04 -43.39 7.07
C ALA A 326 -1.22 -42.28 6.40
N ALA A 327 -0.76 -42.50 5.16
CA ALA A 327 -0.06 -41.49 4.38
C ALA A 327 -0.93 -40.26 4.07
N PHE A 328 -2.19 -40.46 3.68
CA PHE A 328 -3.13 -39.38 3.46
C PHE A 328 -3.36 -38.55 4.73
N PHE A 329 -3.63 -39.20 5.87
CA PHE A 329 -3.85 -38.50 7.13
C PHE A 329 -2.60 -37.78 7.64
N ALA A 330 -1.42 -38.36 7.46
CA ALA A 330 -0.16 -37.67 7.75
C ALA A 330 -0.04 -36.38 6.93
N GLY A 331 -0.37 -36.44 5.64
CA GLY A 331 -0.33 -35.28 4.75
C GLY A 331 -1.34 -34.21 5.14
N TYR A 332 -2.56 -34.64 5.46
CA TYR A 332 -3.63 -33.75 5.94
C TYR A 332 -3.29 -33.07 7.28
N SER A 333 -2.53 -33.73 8.15
CA SER A 333 -2.25 -33.25 9.51
C SER A 333 -0.98 -32.40 9.62
N ILE A 334 -0.09 -32.45 8.62
CA ILE A 334 1.23 -31.83 8.68
C ILE A 334 1.17 -30.31 8.82
N ASP A 335 0.20 -29.65 8.20
CA ASP A 335 0.10 -28.18 8.28
C ASP A 335 -0.38 -27.70 9.67
N SER A 336 -1.18 -28.49 10.39
CA SER A 336 -1.49 -28.20 11.81
C SER A 336 -0.25 -28.29 12.71
N PHE A 337 0.69 -29.18 12.37
CA PHE A 337 1.96 -29.31 13.10
C PHE A 337 2.92 -28.17 12.75
N ILE A 338 3.02 -27.80 11.46
CA ILE A 338 3.84 -26.67 10.99
C ILE A 338 3.29 -25.35 11.52
N GLY A 339 1.98 -25.11 11.47
CA GLY A 339 1.37 -23.88 11.98
C GLY A 339 1.71 -23.65 13.45
N LEU A 340 1.67 -24.70 14.28
CA LEU A 340 2.11 -24.62 15.69
C LEU A 340 3.61 -24.35 15.84
N PHE A 341 4.44 -24.87 14.93
CA PHE A 341 5.90 -24.70 14.96
C PHE A 341 6.32 -23.32 14.44
N LEU A 342 5.80 -22.91 13.28
CA LEU A 342 6.06 -21.62 12.64
C LEU A 342 5.49 -20.45 13.44
N VAL A 343 4.29 -20.54 14.03
CA VAL A 343 3.77 -19.47 14.91
C VAL A 343 4.73 -19.24 16.08
N ARG A 344 5.24 -20.32 16.70
CA ARG A 344 6.22 -20.19 17.79
C ARG A 344 7.57 -19.61 17.35
N PHE A 345 8.07 -19.98 16.17
CA PHE A 345 9.31 -19.41 15.65
C PHE A 345 9.13 -17.95 15.20
N THR A 346 8.01 -17.62 14.56
CA THR A 346 7.70 -16.28 14.03
C THR A 346 7.36 -15.29 15.13
N ASP A 347 6.72 -15.71 16.23
CA ASP A 347 6.56 -14.86 17.42
C ASP A 347 7.90 -14.56 18.08
N THR A 348 8.83 -15.51 18.05
CA THR A 348 10.18 -15.34 18.62
C THR A 348 11.05 -14.42 17.76
N THR A 349 10.98 -14.51 16.43
CA THR A 349 11.70 -13.59 15.52
C THR A 349 11.04 -12.22 15.42
N SER A 350 9.71 -12.12 15.36
CA SER A 350 8.99 -10.83 15.33
C SER A 350 9.21 -10.01 16.61
N GLN A 351 9.31 -10.66 17.78
CA GLN A 351 9.71 -9.97 19.02
C GLN A 351 11.16 -9.47 18.98
N SER A 352 12.06 -10.17 18.29
CA SER A 352 13.47 -9.73 18.16
C SER A 352 13.66 -8.60 17.14
N VAL A 353 12.92 -8.65 16.02
CA VAL A 353 12.98 -7.64 14.94
C VAL A 353 12.20 -6.38 15.32
N GLY A 354 11.03 -6.49 15.96
CA GLY A 354 10.29 -5.34 16.48
C GLY A 354 11.06 -4.57 17.56
N ARG A 355 11.92 -5.26 18.33
CA ARG A 355 12.81 -4.65 19.33
C ARG A 355 14.01 -3.94 18.72
N TRP A 356 14.46 -4.35 17.53
CA TRP A 356 15.52 -3.67 16.78
C TRP A 356 14.97 -2.51 15.93
N GLY A 357 13.85 -2.69 15.22
CA GLY A 357 13.23 -1.66 14.38
C GLY A 357 12.67 -0.46 15.18
N SER A 358 12.11 -0.70 16.37
CA SER A 358 11.65 0.39 17.25
C SER A 358 12.78 1.20 17.90
N GLN A 359 14.01 0.66 17.93
CA GLN A 359 15.18 1.38 18.43
C GLN A 359 15.93 2.15 17.33
N SER A 360 15.71 1.83 16.05
CA SER A 360 16.43 2.44 14.91
C SER A 360 15.60 3.27 13.94
N ALA A 361 14.26 3.25 14.04
CA ALA A 361 13.41 4.09 13.19
C ALA A 361 13.55 5.58 13.59
N PRO A 362 13.85 6.50 12.66
CA PRO A 362 13.82 7.92 12.95
C PRO A 362 12.40 8.32 13.36
N LYS A 363 12.26 8.95 14.54
CA LYS A 363 10.99 9.50 15.02
C LYS A 363 10.37 10.37 13.93
N SER A 364 9.07 10.22 13.67
CA SER A 364 8.38 11.06 12.69
C SER A 364 8.57 12.53 13.03
N THR A 365 8.61 13.41 12.03
CA THR A 365 8.76 14.87 12.22
C THR A 365 7.73 15.40 13.22
N ARG A 366 6.51 14.84 13.21
CA ARG A 366 5.46 15.16 14.17
C ARG A 366 5.84 14.76 15.60
N GLN A 367 6.33 13.54 15.82
CA GLN A 367 6.83 13.09 17.13
C GLN A 367 8.03 13.90 17.63
N GLN A 368 8.95 14.27 16.74
CA GLN A 368 10.08 15.13 17.11
C GLN A 368 9.60 16.51 17.56
N VAL A 369 8.63 17.11 16.85
CA VAL A 369 8.01 18.39 17.25
C VAL A 369 7.30 18.25 18.59
N THR A 370 6.53 17.18 18.82
CA THR A 370 5.85 16.96 20.11
C THR A 370 6.84 16.78 21.27
N ASP A 371 7.94 16.05 21.06
CA ASP A 371 8.98 15.85 22.06
C ASP A 371 9.73 17.16 22.39
N VAL A 372 10.01 17.99 21.37
CA VAL A 372 10.61 19.32 21.56
C VAL A 372 9.67 20.24 22.33
N LEU A 373 8.37 20.22 22.01
CA LEU A 373 7.36 21.01 22.74
C LEU A 373 7.20 20.52 24.18
N ALA A 374 7.22 19.22 24.43
CA ALA A 374 7.17 18.64 25.78
C ALA A 374 8.43 18.96 26.60
N GLN A 375 9.61 18.97 25.99
CA GLN A 375 10.86 19.39 26.65
C GLN A 375 10.89 20.88 26.95
N SER A 376 10.36 21.72 26.05
CA SER A 376 10.22 23.16 26.25
C SER A 376 9.25 23.50 27.40
N ALA A 377 8.13 22.77 27.51
CA ALA A 377 7.20 22.93 28.63
C ALA A 377 7.82 22.52 29.99
N LYS A 378 8.77 21.58 29.98
CA LYS A 378 9.44 21.08 31.19
C LYS A 378 10.62 21.96 31.63
N SER A 379 11.25 22.70 30.72
CA SER A 379 12.31 23.66 31.06
C SER A 379 11.75 24.96 31.63
N SER A 380 10.53 25.37 31.26
CA SER A 380 9.91 26.57 31.82
C SER A 380 9.36 26.36 33.24
N SER A 381 9.03 25.12 33.64
CA SER A 381 8.54 24.81 35.00
C SER A 381 9.64 24.65 36.05
N LEU A 382 10.91 24.62 35.64
CA LEU A 382 12.08 24.57 36.53
C LEU A 382 12.71 25.95 36.78
N ALA A 383 12.17 27.00 36.18
CA ALA A 383 12.67 28.38 36.29
C ALA A 383 11.85 29.27 37.24
N HIS A 384 11.03 28.69 38.12
CA HIS A 384 10.26 29.41 39.14
C HIS A 384 10.55 28.94 40.56
#